data_AF-A0A258SRX6-F1
#
_entry.id   AF-A0A258SRX6-F1
#
_cell.length_a   1.000
_cell.length_b   1.000
_cell.length_c   1.000
_cell.angle_alpha   90.00
_cell.angle_beta   90.00
_cell.angle_gamma   90.00
#
_symmetry.space_group_name_H-M   'P 1'
#
loop_
_entity.id
_entity.type
_entity.pdbx_description
1 polymer ?
#
loop_
_entity_poly.entity_id
_entity_poly.type
_entity_poly.pdbx_seq_one_letter_code
_entity_poly.pdbx_strand_id
1 'polypeptide(L)' 'MRILHTMLRVGDLDRSIDFYTSVLGMKLLRRKDYPGGKFTLAFVGYDTE' A
#
# COMPACT_ATOMS: atom_id res chain seq x y z
N MET A 1 -19.45 -12.98 3.03
CA MET A 1 -18.53 -12.39 2.02
C MET A 1 -18.25 -10.95 2.43
N ARG A 2 -17.00 -10.49 2.33
CA ARG A 2 -16.64 -9.08 2.54
C ARG A 2 -15.58 -8.64 1.53
N ILE A 3 -15.47 -7.33 1.32
CA ILE A 3 -14.38 -6.73 0.54
C ILE A 3 -13.10 -6.76 1.37
N LEU A 4 -11.98 -7.13 0.75
CA LEU A 4 -10.68 -7.20 1.43
C LEU A 4 -9.83 -5.95 1.16
N HIS A 5 -9.68 -5.54 -0.11
CA HIS A 5 -8.87 -4.39 -0.48
C HIS A 5 -9.23 -3.90 -1.89
N THR A 6 -8.77 -2.69 -2.22
CA THR A 6 -8.77 -2.14 -3.57
C THR A 6 -7.33 -1.90 -4.01
N MET A 7 -6.96 -2.37 -5.21
CA MET A 7 -5.59 -2.23 -5.73
C MET A 7 -5.52 -1.09 -6.73
N LEU A 8 -4.59 -0.16 -6.50
CA LEU A 8 -4.30 0.97 -7.37
C LEU A 8 -2.81 0.94 -7.74
N ARG A 9 -2.51 1.10 -9.04
CA ARG A 9 -1.12 1.23 -9.52
C ARG A 9 -0.69 2.69 -9.38
N VAL A 10 0.55 2.89 -8.92
CA VAL A 10 1.15 4.20 -8.70
C VAL A 10 2.50 4.29 -9.41
N GLY A 11 2.90 5.51 -9.80
CA GLY A 11 4.18 5.75 -10.47
C GLY A 11 5.38 5.82 -9.52
N ASP A 12 5.14 6.20 -8.26
CA ASP A 12 6.14 6.27 -7.19
C ASP A 12 5.52 5.71 -5.91
N LEU A 13 6.07 4.59 -5.43
CA LEU A 13 5.50 3.87 -4.30
C LEU A 13 5.74 4.59 -2.97
N ASP A 14 6.95 5.10 -2.75
CA ASP A 14 7.34 5.74 -1.49
C ASP A 14 6.57 7.06 -1.32
N ARG A 15 6.46 7.87 -2.38
CA ARG A 15 5.62 9.08 -2.38
C ARG A 15 4.15 8.77 -2.10
N SER A 16 3.65 7.63 -2.60
CA SER A 16 2.26 7.22 -2.35
C SER A 16 2.07 6.78 -0.91
N ILE A 17 3.00 6.01 -0.35
CA ILE A 17 2.97 5.59 1.06
C ILE A 17 2.94 6.83 1.95
N ASP A 18 3.80 7.81 1.72
CA ASP A 18 3.86 9.05 2.51
C ASP A 18 2.54 9.83 2.46
N PHE A 19 1.90 9.90 1.30
CA PHE A 19 0.59 10.53 1.17
C PHE A 19 -0.47 9.80 2.03
N TYR A 20 -0.57 8.47 1.90
CA TYR A 20 -1.56 7.71 2.66
C TYR A 20 -1.29 7.73 4.17
N THR A 21 -0.02 7.72 4.60
CA THR A 21 0.32 7.67 6.03
C THR A 21 0.31 9.06 6.68
N SER A 22 0.90 10.07 6.04
CA SER A 22 1.10 11.39 6.64
C SER A 22 -0.07 12.34 6.41
N VAL A 23 -0.75 12.26 5.26
CA VAL A 23 -1.86 13.15 4.93
C VAL A 23 -3.19 12.52 5.33
N LEU A 24 -3.39 11.24 5.00
CA LEU A 24 -4.65 10.54 5.28
C LEU A 24 -4.65 9.81 6.64
N GLY A 25 -3.50 9.64 7.29
CA GLY A 25 -3.42 9.02 8.61
C GLY A 25 -3.52 7.49 8.61
N MET A 26 -3.29 6.83 7.48
CA MET A 26 -3.21 5.37 7.40
C MET A 26 -1.89 4.85 7.97
N LYS A 27 -1.80 3.53 8.16
CA LYS A 27 -0.59 2.82 8.54
C LYS A 27 -0.14 1.92 7.39
N LEU A 28 1.17 1.79 7.22
CA LEU A 28 1.74 0.77 6.33
C LEU A 28 1.59 -0.60 7.01
N LEU A 29 0.76 -1.45 6.43
CA LEU A 29 0.42 -2.77 6.98
C LEU A 29 1.37 -3.85 6.47
N ARG A 30 1.71 -3.78 5.17
CA ARG A 30 2.61 -4.76 4.54
C ARG A 30 3.30 -4.13 3.33
N ARG A 31 4.60 -4.37 3.20
CA ARG A 31 5.38 -4.09 1.98
C ARG A 31 6.04 -5.38 1.51
N LYS A 32 6.00 -5.65 0.22
CA LYS A 32 6.67 -6.80 -0.37
C LYS A 32 7.16 -6.52 -1.78
N ASP A 33 8.45 -6.74 -1.98
CA ASP A 33 9.12 -6.61 -3.27
C ASP A 33 9.12 -7.96 -4.01
N TYR A 34 8.89 -7.92 -5.31
CA TYR A 34 8.94 -9.06 -6.21
C TYR A 34 9.94 -8.77 -7.34
N PRO A 35 11.25 -9.00 -7.13
CA PRO A 35 12.29 -8.64 -8.09
C PRO A 35 12.12 -9.31 -9.46
N GLY A 36 11.73 -10.58 -9.49
CA GLY A 36 11.46 -11.32 -10.73
C GLY A 36 10.23 -10.79 -11.50
N GLY A 37 9.26 -10.23 -10.78
CA GLY A 37 8.08 -9.59 -11.37
C GLY A 37 8.27 -8.11 -11.69
N LYS A 38 9.38 -7.51 -11.24
CA LYS A 38 9.66 -6.06 -11.35
C LYS A 38 8.54 -5.18 -10.78
N PHE A 39 7.95 -5.58 -9.65
CA PHE A 39 6.96 -4.77 -8.94
C PHE A 39 7.10 -4.90 -7.43
N THR A 40 6.54 -3.91 -6.73
CA THR A 40 6.44 -3.87 -5.27
C THR A 40 4.98 -3.61 -4.89
N LEU A 41 4.50 -4.29 -3.84
CA LEU A 41 3.19 -4.08 -3.26
C LEU A 41 3.31 -3.43 -1.89
N ALA A 42 2.47 -2.43 -1.62
CA ALA A 42 2.25 -1.86 -0.30
C ALA A 42 0.75 -1.90 0.02
N PHE A 43 0.41 -2.40 1.20
CA PHE A 43 -0.94 -2.34 1.77
C PHE A 43 -0.94 -1.27 2.84
N VAL A 44 -1.87 -0.32 2.73
CA VAL A 44 -2.09 0.76 3.69
C VAL A 44 -3.55 0.73 4.15
N GLY A 45 -3.79 1.03 5.42
CA GLY A 45 -5.13 1.05 5.99
C GLY A 45 -5.14 1.64 7.40
N TYR A 46 -6.34 1.81 7.96
CA TYR A 46 -6.52 2.40 9.29
C TYR A 46 -6.44 1.39 10.43
N ASP A 47 -6.66 0.11 10.14
CA ASP A 47 -6.74 -0.99 11.11
C ASP A 47 -5.79 -2.14 10.73
N THR A 48 -5.72 -3.20 11.54
CA THR A 48 -4.73 -4.27 11.47
C THR A 48 -4.98 -5.37 10.42
N GLU A 49 -5.61 -5.08 9.28
CA GLU A 49 -5.90 -6.10 8.23
C GLU A 49 -5.11 -5.94 6.93
#